data_AF-F0STP8-F1
#
_entry.id   AF-F0STP8-F1
#
_cell.length_a   1.000
_cell.length_b   1.000
_cell.length_c   1.000
_cell.angle_alpha   90.00
_cell.angle_beta   90.00
_cell.angle_gamma   90.00
#
_symmetry.space_group_name_H-M   'P 1'
#
loop_
_entity.id
_entity.type
_entity.pdbx_description
1 polymer ?
#
loop_
_entity_poly.entity_id
_entity_poly.type
_entity_poly.pdbx_seq_one_letter_code
_entity_poly.pdbx_strand_id
1 'polypeptide(L)'
;MNTPKEYWNNEYRKQRIEKPVYDLWLAKYKDILGKAKDTHIIDLGCGQGNNSLYLTERGYKVLACDISEIAIERLKKQISGAETRVFDMLDGLPFETNRAEIVIADLCLHYFAWTETLGIVQEIKRILVDGGNLLLRVNSTHTN
;
A
#
# COMPACT_ATOMS: atom_id res chain seq x y z
N MET A 1 5.83 -25.34 -4.52
CA MET A 1 5.62 -23.93 -4.92
C MET A 1 5.82 -23.08 -3.68
N ASN A 2 6.50 -21.95 -3.80
CA ASN A 2 6.63 -20.99 -2.69
C ASN A 2 5.27 -20.34 -2.46
N THR A 3 4.90 -20.09 -1.20
CA THR A 3 3.76 -19.24 -0.85
C THR A 3 3.96 -17.81 -1.37
N PRO A 4 2.91 -17.00 -1.56
CA PRO A 4 3.05 -15.59 -1.94
C PRO A 4 3.98 -14.81 -0.99
N LYS A 5 3.90 -15.08 0.32
CA LYS A 5 4.79 -14.49 1.33
C LYS A 5 6.26 -14.87 1.10
N GLU A 6 6.55 -16.15 0.87
CA GLU A 6 7.92 -16.60 0.59
C GLU A 6 8.45 -16.05 -0.73
N TYR A 7 7.61 -15.98 -1.76
CA TYR A 7 7.96 -15.37 -3.04
C TYR A 7 8.40 -13.92 -2.85
N TRP A 8 7.56 -13.07 -2.25
CA TRP A 8 7.88 -11.66 -2.05
C TRP A 8 9.06 -11.43 -1.11
N ASN A 9 9.16 -12.19 0.00
CA ASN A 9 10.34 -12.15 0.87
C ASN A 9 11.63 -12.45 0.10
N ASN A 10 11.60 -13.43 -0.82
CA ASN A 10 12.76 -13.76 -1.64
C ASN A 10 13.06 -12.69 -2.70
N GLU A 11 12.05 -12.11 -3.33
CA GLU A 11 12.24 -11.00 -4.28
C GLU A 11 12.87 -9.79 -3.60
N TYR A 12 12.36 -9.37 -2.43
CA TYR A 12 12.97 -8.28 -1.67
C TYR A 12 14.40 -8.61 -1.24
N ARG A 13 14.71 -9.85 -0.82
CA ARG A 13 16.11 -10.23 -0.48
C ARG A 13 17.08 -10.09 -1.65
N LYS A 14 16.65 -10.41 -2.88
CA LYS A 14 17.49 -10.30 -4.09
C LYS A 14 17.70 -8.86 -4.52
N GLN A 15 16.72 -7.99 -4.30
CA GLN A 15 16.82 -6.58 -4.64
C GLN A 15 17.90 -5.89 -3.82
N ARG A 16 18.68 -5.02 -4.47
CA ARG A 16 19.57 -4.08 -3.78
C ARG A 16 18.75 -3.26 -2.79
N ILE A 17 19.34 -2.98 -1.62
CA ILE A 17 18.72 -2.08 -0.66
C ILE A 17 18.90 -0.67 -1.22
N GLU A 18 17.82 -0.12 -1.76
CA GLU A 18 17.76 1.24 -2.24
C GLU A 18 16.93 2.09 -1.28
N LYS A 19 17.24 3.38 -1.21
CA LYS A 19 16.39 4.31 -0.48
C LYS A 19 15.06 4.45 -1.23
N PRO A 20 13.93 4.60 -0.53
CA PRO A 20 12.67 4.86 -1.19
C PRO A 20 12.78 6.16 -1.99
N VAL A 21 12.30 6.14 -3.23
CA VAL A 21 12.26 7.31 -4.11
C VAL A 21 10.81 7.51 -4.51
N TYR A 22 10.30 8.73 -4.31
CA TYR A 22 9.00 9.10 -4.83
C TYR A 22 9.11 9.49 -6.31
N ASP A 23 8.22 8.94 -7.13
CA ASP A 23 8.05 9.32 -8.54
C ASP A 23 7.04 10.49 -8.72
N LEU A 24 6.60 11.08 -7.60
CA LEU A 24 5.64 12.17 -7.50
C LEU A 24 4.24 11.88 -8.05
N TRP A 25 3.87 10.63 -8.31
CA TRP A 25 2.53 10.32 -8.83
C TRP A 25 1.41 10.75 -7.88
N LEU A 26 1.65 10.74 -6.58
CA LEU A 26 0.70 11.20 -5.56
C LEU A 26 0.51 12.73 -5.55
N ALA A 27 1.44 13.50 -6.14
CA ALA A 27 1.36 14.97 -6.14
C ALA A 27 0.13 15.49 -6.92
N LYS A 28 -0.32 14.76 -7.95
CA LYS A 28 -1.53 15.10 -8.72
C LYS A 28 -2.83 14.97 -7.91
N TYR A 29 -2.78 14.28 -6.76
CA TYR A 29 -3.93 14.03 -5.91
C TYR A 29 -3.85 14.78 -4.58
N LYS A 30 -3.05 15.85 -4.49
CA LYS A 30 -2.86 16.64 -3.26
C LYS A 30 -4.18 17.06 -2.59
N ASP A 31 -5.21 17.39 -3.38
CA ASP A 31 -6.50 17.85 -2.86
C ASP A 31 -7.32 16.70 -2.27
N ILE A 32 -7.17 15.49 -2.81
CA ILE A 32 -7.74 14.27 -2.24
C ILE A 32 -6.99 13.92 -0.95
N LEU A 33 -5.65 13.90 -1.00
CA LEU A 33 -4.79 13.61 0.16
C LEU A 33 -5.07 14.56 1.33
N GLY A 34 -5.34 15.84 1.04
CA GLY A 34 -5.66 16.85 2.04
C GLY A 34 -6.87 16.51 2.93
N LYS A 35 -7.75 15.59 2.51
CA LYS A 35 -8.90 15.12 3.29
C LYS A 35 -8.52 14.17 4.43
N ALA A 36 -7.34 13.54 4.37
CA ALA A 36 -6.90 12.51 5.30
C ALA A 36 -5.84 13.02 6.30
N LYS A 37 -5.84 14.31 6.65
CA LYS A 37 -4.83 14.87 7.58
C LYS A 37 -4.98 14.36 9.02
N ASP A 38 -6.20 14.07 9.45
CA ASP A 38 -6.48 13.67 10.83
C ASP A 38 -6.58 12.15 11.02
N THR A 39 -6.77 11.42 9.92
CA THR A 39 -6.92 9.95 9.87
C THR A 39 -5.69 9.25 9.29
N HIS A 40 -5.64 7.92 9.40
CA HIS A 40 -4.62 7.13 8.72
C HIS A 40 -4.94 6.91 7.24
N ILE A 41 -3.95 7.13 6.39
CA ILE A 41 -3.92 6.63 5.01
C ILE A 41 -3.38 5.19 5.05
N ILE A 42 -4.05 4.25 4.41
CA ILE A 42 -3.58 2.85 4.32
C ILE A 42 -2.83 2.68 3.00
N ASP A 43 -1.54 2.33 3.07
CA ASP A 43 -0.69 2.03 1.91
C ASP A 43 -0.58 0.51 1.73
N LEU A 44 -1.40 -0.07 0.86
CA LEU A 44 -1.50 -1.51 0.60
C LEU A 44 -0.45 -1.96 -0.43
N GLY A 45 0.33 -2.99 -0.08
CA GLY A 45 1.47 -3.41 -0.88
C GLY A 45 2.57 -2.34 -0.89
N CYS A 46 2.85 -1.76 0.27
CA CYS A 46 3.71 -0.58 0.40
C CYS A 46 5.17 -0.84 -0.02
N GLY A 47 5.57 -2.10 -0.09
CA GLY A 47 6.94 -2.52 -0.36
C GLY A 47 7.93 -1.88 0.59
N GLN A 48 9.02 -1.34 0.05
CA GLN A 48 10.03 -0.63 0.84
C GLN A 48 9.61 0.80 1.24
N GLY A 49 8.41 1.26 0.85
CA GLY A 49 7.80 2.48 1.39
C GLY A 49 7.95 3.74 0.56
N ASN A 50 7.96 3.67 -0.78
CA ASN A 50 8.06 4.87 -1.63
C ASN A 50 6.90 5.85 -1.38
N ASN A 51 5.65 5.35 -1.37
CA ASN A 51 4.46 6.17 -1.08
C ASN A 51 4.40 6.56 0.39
N SER A 52 4.64 5.59 1.29
CA SER A 52 4.72 5.84 2.73
C SER A 52 5.69 6.96 3.08
N LEU A 53 6.90 6.99 2.51
CA LEU A 53 7.88 8.06 2.75
C LEU A 53 7.36 9.41 2.26
N TYR A 54 6.84 9.46 1.02
CA TYR A 54 6.27 10.69 0.44
C TYR A 54 5.21 11.31 1.34
N LEU A 55 4.30 10.48 1.87
CA LEU A 55 3.19 10.88 2.71
C LEU A 55 3.64 11.30 4.11
N THR A 56 4.48 10.50 4.76
CA THR A 56 4.99 10.79 6.11
C THR A 56 5.81 12.08 6.13
N GLU A 57 6.68 12.34 5.13
CA GLU A 57 7.43 13.59 5.02
C GLU A 57 6.53 14.84 4.85
N ARG A 58 5.27 14.64 4.44
CA ARG A 58 4.26 15.70 4.28
C ARG A 58 3.28 15.79 5.45
N GLY A 59 3.57 15.08 6.53
CA GLY A 59 2.79 15.14 7.78
C GLY A 59 1.52 14.30 7.78
N TYR A 60 1.34 13.38 6.82
CA TYR A 60 0.23 12.44 6.85
C TYR A 60 0.53 11.26 7.80
N LYS A 61 -0.50 10.76 8.48
CA LYS A 61 -0.43 9.50 9.22
C LYS A 61 -0.62 8.35 8.23
N VAL A 62 0.33 7.41 8.21
CA VAL A 62 0.33 6.31 7.24
C VAL A 62 0.42 4.99 7.98
N LEU A 63 -0.45 4.05 7.63
CA LEU A 63 -0.30 2.65 7.98
C LEU A 63 0.18 1.88 6.75
N ALA A 64 1.45 1.48 6.76
CA ALA A 64 2.10 0.79 5.65
C ALA A 64 1.92 -0.73 5.75
N CYS A 65 1.35 -1.34 4.73
CA CYS A 65 0.93 -2.74 4.75
C CYS A 65 1.59 -3.53 3.61
N ASP A 66 2.22 -4.66 3.91
CA ASP A 66 2.78 -5.55 2.89
C ASP A 66 2.75 -7.01 3.37
N ILE A 67 2.70 -7.95 2.44
CA ILE A 67 2.82 -9.39 2.76
C ILE A 67 4.25 -9.77 3.16
N SER A 68 5.24 -8.98 2.70
CA SER A 68 6.66 -9.22 2.94
C SER A 68 7.15 -8.55 4.22
N GLU A 69 7.57 -9.39 5.17
CA GLU A 69 8.29 -8.94 6.37
C GLU A 69 9.61 -8.24 6.00
N ILE A 70 10.29 -8.72 4.96
CA ILE A 70 11.56 -8.12 4.49
C ILE A 70 11.33 -6.71 3.93
N ALA A 71 10.22 -6.48 3.23
CA ALA A 71 9.85 -5.15 2.76
C ALA A 71 9.58 -4.19 3.93
N ILE A 72 8.78 -4.64 4.91
CA ILE A 72 8.47 -3.87 6.12
C ILE A 72 9.72 -3.57 6.96
N GLU A 73 10.64 -4.53 7.11
CA GLU A 73 11.92 -4.30 7.78
C GLU A 73 12.76 -3.23 7.08
N ARG A 74 12.80 -3.23 5.75
CA ARG A 74 13.49 -2.20 4.96
C ARG A 74 12.82 -0.84 5.14
N LEU A 75 11.50 -0.77 5.05
CA LEU A 75 10.72 0.45 5.26
C LEU A 75 11.02 1.08 6.62
N LYS A 76 10.98 0.29 7.70
CA LYS A 76 11.24 0.78 9.08
C LYS A 76 12.64 1.35 9.27
N LYS A 77 13.63 0.91 8.49
CA LYS A 77 14.99 1.47 8.52
C LYS A 77 15.07 2.85 7.88
N GLN A 78 14.10 3.21 7.02
CA GLN A 78 14.09 4.46 6.25
C GLN A 78 13.10 5.47 6.82
N ILE A 79 11.97 4.99 7.34
CA ILE A 79 10.90 5.81 7.91
C ILE A 79 10.85 5.55 9.41
N SER A 80 11.50 6.42 10.19
CA SER A 80 11.53 6.27 11.65
C SER A 80 10.13 6.44 12.24
N GLY A 81 9.75 5.51 13.13
CA GLY A 81 8.42 5.51 13.75
C GLY A 81 7.28 5.08 12.83
N ALA A 82 7.56 4.47 11.66
CA ALA A 82 6.52 4.00 10.76
C ALA A 82 5.55 3.02 11.43
N GLU A 83 4.25 3.30 11.29
CA GLU A 83 3.19 2.34 11.62
C GLU A 83 3.08 1.34 10.46
N THR A 84 3.18 0.06 10.78
CA THR A 84 3.23 -1.00 9.75
C THR A 84 2.37 -2.19 10.13
N ARG A 85 1.87 -2.93 9.14
CA ARG A 85 1.22 -4.23 9.36
C ARG A 85 1.63 -5.23 8.28
N VAL A 86 1.87 -6.48 8.69
CA VAL A 86 2.15 -7.59 7.76
C VAL A 86 0.93 -8.49 7.70
N PHE A 87 0.37 -8.69 6.50
CA PHE A 87 -0.72 -9.63 6.25
C PHE A 87 -0.84 -9.93 4.76
N ASP A 88 -1.51 -11.03 4.42
CA ASP A 88 -1.92 -11.34 3.05
C ASP A 88 -3.30 -10.73 2.78
N MET A 89 -3.46 -9.98 1.69
CA MET A 89 -4.75 -9.40 1.32
C MET A 89 -5.80 -10.48 0.98
N LEU A 90 -5.36 -11.69 0.61
CA LEU A 90 -6.24 -12.83 0.38
C LEU A 90 -6.89 -13.37 1.66
N ASP A 91 -6.28 -13.11 2.83
CA ASP A 91 -6.85 -13.44 4.14
C ASP A 91 -7.87 -12.38 4.62
N GLY A 92 -8.09 -11.33 3.81
CA GLY A 92 -8.93 -10.18 4.13
C GLY A 92 -8.16 -8.99 4.71
N LEU A 93 -8.82 -7.83 4.79
CA LEU A 93 -8.19 -6.63 5.33
C LEU A 93 -8.50 -6.52 6.83
N PRO A 94 -7.49 -6.55 7.74
CA PRO A 94 -7.69 -6.61 9.18
C PRO A 94 -8.07 -5.25 9.79
N PHE A 95 -9.00 -4.54 9.16
CA PHE A 95 -9.50 -3.24 9.56
C PHE A 95 -11.02 -3.30 9.67
N GLU A 96 -11.57 -2.53 10.61
CA GLU A 96 -13.03 -2.40 10.72
C GLU A 96 -13.60 -1.67 9.51
N THR A 97 -14.92 -1.74 9.34
CA THR A 97 -15.66 -0.99 8.33
C THR A 97 -15.55 0.52 8.58
N ASN A 98 -15.49 1.34 7.53
CA ASN A 98 -15.44 2.81 7.62
C ASN A 98 -14.30 3.36 8.50
N ARG A 99 -13.07 2.86 8.30
CA ARG A 99 -11.88 3.27 9.09
C ARG A 99 -10.86 4.08 8.32
N ALA A 100 -10.93 4.10 6.99
CA ALA A 100 -9.97 4.78 6.14
C ALA A 100 -10.63 5.85 5.26
N GLU A 101 -10.06 7.05 5.25
CA GLU A 101 -10.41 8.10 4.28
C GLU A 101 -9.79 7.81 2.90
N ILE A 102 -8.57 7.26 2.92
CA ILE A 102 -7.79 6.98 1.72
C ILE A 102 -7.10 5.63 1.86
N VAL A 103 -7.26 4.82 0.82
CA VAL A 103 -6.46 3.61 0.59
C VAL A 103 -5.62 3.84 -0.67
N ILE A 104 -4.33 3.56 -0.59
CA ILE A 104 -3.41 3.55 -1.71
C ILE A 104 -3.11 2.10 -2.05
N ALA A 105 -3.21 1.75 -3.33
CA ALA A 105 -2.86 0.43 -3.85
C ALA A 105 -2.03 0.61 -5.12
N ASP A 106 -0.74 0.81 -4.94
CA ASP A 106 0.18 1.20 -5.99
C ASP A 106 0.97 0.00 -6.51
N LEU A 107 0.68 -0.41 -7.75
CA LEU A 107 1.34 -1.54 -8.42
C LEU A 107 1.30 -2.85 -7.63
N CYS A 108 0.25 -3.09 -6.82
CA CYS A 108 0.11 -4.32 -6.03
C CYS A 108 -1.09 -5.20 -6.44
N LEU A 109 -2.20 -4.61 -6.90
CA LEU A 109 -3.43 -5.37 -7.16
C LEU A 109 -3.40 -6.27 -8.40
N HIS A 110 -2.43 -6.07 -9.30
CA HIS A 110 -2.31 -6.81 -10.56
C HIS A 110 -1.53 -8.13 -10.42
N TYR A 111 -1.09 -8.49 -9.21
CA TYR A 111 -0.47 -9.78 -8.92
C TYR A 111 -1.49 -10.89 -8.61
N PHE A 112 -2.75 -10.53 -8.43
CA PHE A 112 -3.83 -11.46 -8.07
C PHE A 112 -4.65 -11.87 -9.30
N ALA A 113 -5.32 -13.02 -9.22
CA ALA A 113 -6.32 -13.40 -10.22
C ALA A 113 -7.53 -12.45 -10.14
N TRP A 114 -8.26 -12.30 -11.24
CA TRP A 114 -9.37 -11.35 -11.33
C TRP A 114 -10.42 -11.49 -10.21
N THR A 115 -10.80 -12.73 -9.86
CA THR A 115 -11.75 -13.01 -8.78
C THR A 115 -11.22 -12.57 -7.41
N GLU A 116 -9.93 -12.75 -7.17
CA GLU A 116 -9.26 -12.33 -5.94
C GLU A 116 -9.14 -10.81 -5.89
N THR A 117 -8.74 -10.17 -6.98
CA THR A 117 -8.72 -8.70 -7.10
C THR A 117 -10.09 -8.10 -6.79
N LEU A 118 -11.18 -8.68 -7.32
CA LEU A 118 -12.54 -8.23 -7.01
C LEU A 118 -12.86 -8.37 -5.52
N GLY A 119 -12.46 -9.47 -4.88
CA GLY A 119 -12.62 -9.66 -3.43
C GLY A 119 -11.85 -8.62 -2.63
N ILE A 120 -10.60 -8.36 -2.97
CA ILE A 120 -9.76 -7.34 -2.33
C ILE A 120 -10.38 -5.94 -2.51
N VAL A 121 -10.88 -5.60 -3.70
CA VAL A 121 -11.53 -4.31 -3.95
C VAL A 121 -12.83 -4.15 -3.13
N GLN A 122 -13.59 -5.24 -2.92
CA GLN A 122 -14.75 -5.20 -2.01
C GLN A 122 -14.33 -4.97 -0.56
N GLU A 123 -13.25 -5.59 -0.10
CA GLU A 123 -12.69 -5.32 1.22
C GLU A 123 -12.17 -3.88 1.36
N ILE A 124 -11.51 -3.34 0.33
CA ILE A 124 -11.10 -1.92 0.29
C ILE A 124 -12.34 -1.03 0.41
N LYS A 125 -13.40 -1.32 -0.33
CA LYS A 125 -14.67 -0.59 -0.24
C LYS A 125 -15.28 -0.66 1.16
N ARG A 126 -15.22 -1.82 1.82
CA ARG A 126 -15.74 -2.01 3.19
C ARG A 126 -15.00 -1.13 4.20
N ILE A 127 -13.68 -1.02 4.09
CA ILE A 127 -12.88 -0.28 5.07
C ILE A 127 -12.85 1.24 4.79
N LEU A 128 -13.14 1.65 3.56
CA LEU A 128 -13.28 3.06 3.20
C LEU A 128 -14.54 3.64 3.84
N VAL A 129 -14.45 4.87 4.35
CA VAL A 129 -15.64 5.65 4.74
C VAL A 129 -16.47 6.04 3.51
N ASP A 130 -17.71 6.46 3.73
CA ASP A 130 -18.54 7.05 2.67
C ASP A 130 -17.85 8.29 2.08
N GLY A 131 -17.61 8.28 0.76
CA GLY A 131 -16.86 9.35 0.07
C GLY A 131 -15.34 9.23 0.16
N GLY A 132 -14.84 8.18 0.83
CA GLY A 132 -13.43 7.80 0.86
C GLY A 132 -12.90 7.41 -0.52
N ASN A 133 -11.58 7.44 -0.69
CA ASN A 133 -10.93 7.33 -2.00
C ASN A 133 -9.94 6.18 -2.05
N LEU A 134 -10.03 5.36 -3.09
CA LEU A 134 -8.98 4.45 -3.50
C LEU A 134 -8.13 5.13 -4.58
N LEU A 135 -6.84 5.33 -4.30
CA LEU A 135 -5.86 5.75 -5.29
C LEU A 135 -5.03 4.53 -5.70
N LEU A 136 -5.09 4.14 -6.98
CA LEU A 136 -4.37 2.96 -7.45
C LEU A 136 -3.62 3.18 -8.77
N ARG A 137 -2.57 2.37 -8.96
CA ARG A 137 -1.93 2.14 -10.26
C ARG A 137 -1.79 0.64 -10.48
N VAL A 138 -1.98 0.20 -11.71
CA VAL A 138 -1.78 -1.19 -12.14
C VAL A 138 -1.03 -1.20 -13.47
N ASN A 139 -0.34 -2.30 -13.75
CA ASN A 139 0.26 -2.49 -15.06
C ASN A 139 -0.84 -2.55 -16.13
N SER A 140 -0.68 -1.75 -17.18
CA SER A 140 -1.54 -1.84 -18.35
C SER A 140 -1.08 -3.00 -19.23
N THR A 141 -2.01 -3.81 -19.73
CA THR A 141 -1.75 -4.81 -20.78
C THR A 141 -1.72 -4.19 -22.18
N HIS A 142 -2.02 -2.90 -22.29
CA HIS A 142 -1.97 -2.13 -23.53
C HIS A 142 -1.09 -0.89 -23.34
N THR A 143 -0.04 -0.75 -24.14
CA THR A 143 0.73 0.49 -24.26
C THR A 143 -0.02 1.42 -25.22
N ASN A 144 -0.41 2.60 -24.76
CA ASN A 144 -0.83 3.70 -25.65
C ASN A 144 0.39 4.25 -26.41
#